data_AF-A0A937RKS2-F1
#
_entry.id   AF-A0A937RKS2-F1
#
_cell.length_a   1.000
_cell.length_b   1.000
_cell.length_c   1.000
_cell.angle_alpha   90.00
_cell.angle_beta   90.00
_cell.angle_gamma   90.00
#
_symmetry.space_group_name_H-M   'P 1'
#
loop_
_entity.id
_entity.type
_entity.pdbx_description
1 polymer ?
#
loop_
_entity_poly.entity_id
_entity_poly.type
_entity_poly.pdbx_seq_one_letter_code
_entity_poly.pdbx_strand_id
1 'polypeptide(L)'
;RGSAAAGAVKVAAGAGARGSGGAAGRARRAAELRPDDVARLGALALPFLPDGPAALPGLANLAAAAHGALAHDLAVVVEKRATDLRVASLVDPARAGRQYSDDEIPPPRTPEGRAHAAEQCGRAFYGQVDSAAALRLLEWAAAAGLALNPALLERLGERLIGPMVVARPAGGSAADRLAGAWPELRAGALTHLAAVAEESLERTVEVLSGPFGQGVTKAEAAGWPALADARLVAQGRHAGDQRVDVLARLAARRLARPGGAPARGGAVDPGDTWGDDVPAGARHGGARHSGPSRGGPGHGGPRHPGPRDFVLGADVLRLLWPAGPWTPAEARRVLAEVDPRALAGPPVTWLENAIAREDPGAGAGYLDELDRLRQEVAASPVAASLTGAAAEIIARGADTDRRVAAAARKGPASQAAVLVAELDQLRSADNGSVLRRLERLVDKQSPMLLPEVFATFSARALSAYLRAVEAELRPDHARIDLAARLYYAQYRLRRERSRENRKTGNDLVGFLLGLLVDWRFSTLKTVEHEIHRIDRGAAKEFKDWRDVNAGGWMRRQLAERRLKNEETERRAAHEARRRAQEPGKDHASEPRADGGRGAPPRREDPGQPGPERPRGDR
;
A
#
# COMPACT_ATOMS: atom_id res chain seq x y z
N ARG A 1 -73.34 26.42 26.35
CA ARG A 1 -71.93 26.90 26.36
C ARG A 1 -71.00 26.03 27.22
N GLY A 2 -71.43 25.50 28.38
CA GLY A 2 -70.62 24.55 29.19
C GLY A 2 -70.33 23.18 28.55
N SER A 3 -71.23 22.64 27.71
CA SER A 3 -71.03 21.35 27.03
C SER A 3 -70.00 21.41 25.88
N ALA A 4 -69.88 22.55 25.19
CA ALA A 4 -68.89 22.75 24.14
C ALA A 4 -67.48 22.97 24.71
N ALA A 5 -67.36 23.69 25.83
CA ALA A 5 -66.10 23.84 26.57
C ALA A 5 -65.64 22.50 27.17
N ALA A 6 -66.56 21.71 27.75
CA ALA A 6 -66.24 20.36 28.21
C ALA A 6 -65.84 19.43 27.06
N GLY A 7 -66.48 19.54 25.88
CA GLY A 7 -66.10 18.81 24.67
C GLY A 7 -64.74 19.22 24.11
N ALA A 8 -64.42 20.52 24.08
CA ALA A 8 -63.13 21.03 23.64
C ALA A 8 -62.01 20.68 24.62
N VAL A 9 -62.25 20.74 25.94
CA VAL A 9 -61.33 20.24 26.97
C VAL A 9 -61.19 18.72 26.89
N LYS A 10 -62.24 17.97 26.57
CA LYS A 10 -62.12 16.52 26.29
C LYS A 10 -61.31 16.24 25.02
N VAL A 11 -61.39 17.10 24.00
CA VAL A 11 -60.59 16.97 22.77
C VAL A 11 -59.13 17.43 22.97
N ALA A 12 -58.88 18.39 23.86
CA ALA A 12 -57.52 18.86 24.22
C ALA A 12 -56.84 17.98 25.28
N ALA A 13 -57.58 17.44 26.25
CA ALA A 13 -57.06 16.69 27.40
C ALA A 13 -57.37 15.18 27.36
N GLY A 14 -58.24 14.68 26.47
CA GLY A 14 -58.77 13.32 26.54
C GLY A 14 -58.86 12.58 25.20
N ALA A 15 -57.78 11.90 24.81
CA ALA A 15 -57.85 10.63 24.09
C ALA A 15 -56.59 9.79 24.32
N GLY A 16 -56.29 9.50 25.58
CA GLY A 16 -55.61 8.24 25.91
C GLY A 16 -56.55 7.07 25.62
N ALA A 17 -56.69 6.69 24.35
CA ALA A 17 -57.12 5.36 23.87
C ALA A 17 -57.36 5.37 22.33
N ARG A 18 -56.41 4.80 21.58
CA ARG A 18 -56.57 4.11 20.27
C ARG A 18 -57.07 4.88 19.03
N GLY A 19 -57.03 6.21 18.99
CA GLY A 19 -57.27 6.97 17.74
C GLY A 19 -55.99 7.62 17.20
N SER A 20 -55.42 7.10 16.11
CA SER A 20 -54.18 7.58 15.46
C SER A 20 -54.29 8.95 14.76
N GLY A 21 -55.23 9.81 15.17
CA GLY A 21 -55.21 11.21 14.75
C GLY A 21 -53.98 11.88 15.38
N GLY A 22 -52.86 11.93 14.68
CA GLY A 22 -51.61 12.52 15.18
C GLY A 22 -51.76 14.01 15.55
N ALA A 23 -50.73 14.59 16.18
CA ALA A 23 -50.70 16.01 16.55
C ALA A 23 -51.09 16.95 15.39
N ALA A 24 -50.76 16.57 14.15
CA ALA A 24 -51.15 17.27 12.93
C ALA A 24 -52.68 17.36 12.70
N GLY A 25 -53.42 16.27 12.97
CA GLY A 25 -54.88 16.26 12.82
C GLY A 25 -55.59 17.14 13.84
N ARG A 26 -55.02 17.25 15.05
CA ARG A 26 -55.51 18.13 16.10
C ARG A 26 -55.19 19.60 15.82
N ALA A 27 -53.97 19.90 15.36
CA ALA A 27 -53.60 21.25 14.93
C ALA A 27 -54.53 21.79 13.83
N ARG A 28 -54.92 20.93 12.87
CA ARG A 28 -55.85 21.28 11.80
C ARG A 28 -57.25 21.66 12.33
N ARG A 29 -57.78 20.91 13.30
CA ARG A 29 -59.07 21.24 13.93
C ARG A 29 -59.00 22.47 14.82
N ALA A 30 -57.87 22.70 15.50
CA ALA A 30 -57.67 23.89 16.31
C ALA A 30 -57.60 25.17 15.46
N ALA A 31 -57.10 25.09 14.23
CA ALA A 31 -57.09 26.22 13.29
C ALA A 31 -58.50 26.72 12.90
N GLU A 32 -59.55 25.93 13.13
CA GLU A 32 -60.95 26.33 12.90
C GLU A 32 -61.53 27.12 14.10
N LEU A 33 -60.85 27.12 15.25
CA LEU A 33 -61.24 27.84 16.45
C LEU A 33 -60.62 29.24 16.48
N ARG A 34 -61.30 30.19 17.14
CA ARG A 34 -60.73 31.54 17.33
C ARG A 34 -59.50 31.46 18.25
N PRO A 35 -58.43 32.24 17.99
CA PRO A 35 -57.25 32.29 18.84
C PRO A 35 -57.58 32.49 20.33
N ASP A 36 -58.51 33.40 20.63
CA ASP A 36 -58.95 33.71 22.00
C ASP A 36 -59.62 32.52 22.72
N ASP A 37 -60.38 31.71 21.98
CA ASP A 37 -61.05 30.54 22.55
C ASP A 37 -60.03 29.46 22.90
N VAL A 38 -59.04 29.25 22.02
CA VAL A 38 -57.93 28.33 22.28
C VAL A 38 -57.07 28.82 23.45
N ALA A 39 -56.76 30.11 23.51
CA ALA A 39 -56.03 30.72 24.61
C ALA A 39 -56.72 30.51 25.96
N ARG A 40 -58.03 30.83 26.05
CA ARG A 40 -58.82 30.66 27.28
C ARG A 40 -58.96 29.20 27.70
N LEU A 41 -59.33 28.32 26.78
CA LEU A 41 -59.52 26.90 27.09
C LEU A 41 -58.20 26.22 27.46
N GLY A 42 -57.11 26.56 26.77
CA GLY A 42 -55.78 26.06 27.10
C GLY A 42 -55.28 26.52 28.46
N ALA A 43 -55.50 27.80 28.80
CA ALA A 43 -55.18 28.33 30.13
C ALA A 43 -55.97 27.63 31.25
N LEU A 44 -57.23 27.28 31.00
CA LEU A 44 -58.04 26.50 31.94
C LEU A 44 -57.60 25.04 32.02
N ALA A 45 -57.10 24.44 30.94
CA ALA A 45 -56.68 23.03 30.92
C ALA A 45 -55.30 22.81 31.59
N LEU A 46 -54.40 23.80 31.52
CA LEU A 46 -53.01 23.68 31.97
C LEU A 46 -52.87 23.23 33.44
N PRO A 47 -53.67 23.72 34.41
CA PRO A 47 -53.60 23.26 35.81
C PRO A 47 -54.07 21.81 36.03
N PHE A 48 -54.83 21.23 35.09
CA PHE A 48 -55.35 19.86 35.20
C PHE A 48 -54.43 18.81 34.56
N LEU A 49 -53.34 19.22 33.92
CA LEU A 49 -52.32 18.29 33.45
C LEU A 49 -51.56 17.70 34.63
N PRO A 50 -51.20 16.40 34.58
CA PRO A 50 -50.49 15.74 35.67
C PRO A 50 -49.14 16.42 35.93
N ASP A 51 -48.65 16.35 37.16
CA ASP A 51 -47.29 16.82 37.44
C ASP A 51 -46.24 15.88 36.85
N GLY A 52 -45.06 16.43 36.56
CA GLY A 52 -43.93 15.67 36.05
C GLY A 52 -44.06 15.22 34.58
N PRO A 53 -43.19 14.30 34.14
CA PRO A 53 -43.05 13.92 32.73
C PRO A 53 -44.31 13.31 32.10
N ALA A 54 -45.26 12.83 32.89
CA ALA A 54 -46.57 12.36 32.42
C ALA A 54 -47.39 13.44 31.69
N ALA A 55 -47.13 14.73 31.93
CA ALA A 55 -47.81 15.83 31.24
C ALA A 55 -47.30 16.09 29.82
N LEU A 56 -46.13 15.56 29.43
CA LEU A 56 -45.48 15.91 28.17
C LEU A 56 -46.36 15.70 26.93
N PRO A 57 -47.10 14.58 26.76
CA PRO A 57 -48.01 14.41 25.63
C PRO A 57 -49.18 15.42 25.63
N GLY A 58 -49.70 15.76 26.81
CA GLY A 58 -50.77 16.76 26.95
C GLY A 58 -50.28 18.16 26.57
N LEU A 59 -49.10 18.54 27.03
CA LEU A 59 -48.46 19.81 26.69
C LEU A 59 -48.12 19.88 25.19
N ALA A 60 -47.61 18.80 24.59
CA ALA A 60 -47.36 18.72 23.14
C ALA A 60 -48.64 18.99 22.32
N ASN A 61 -49.77 18.41 22.74
CA ASN A 61 -51.06 18.63 22.08
C ASN A 61 -51.56 20.07 22.24
N LEU A 62 -51.42 20.66 23.43
CA LEU A 62 -51.78 22.05 23.68
C LEU A 62 -50.91 23.02 22.88
N ALA A 63 -49.60 22.78 22.79
CA ALA A 63 -48.70 23.59 21.97
C ALA A 63 -49.09 23.53 20.49
N ALA A 64 -49.34 22.32 19.96
CA ALA A 64 -49.79 22.15 18.57
C ALA A 64 -51.10 22.88 18.27
N ALA A 65 -52.06 22.85 19.20
CA ALA A 65 -53.32 23.58 19.07
C ALA A 65 -53.12 25.10 19.14
N ALA A 66 -52.30 25.58 20.08
CA ALA A 66 -51.97 27.00 20.22
C ALA A 66 -51.29 27.56 18.97
N HIS A 67 -50.35 26.81 18.38
CA HIS A 67 -49.74 27.18 17.10
C HIS A 67 -50.74 27.21 15.95
N GLY A 68 -51.59 26.18 15.84
CA GLY A 68 -52.60 26.10 14.77
C GLY A 68 -53.61 27.25 14.81
N ALA A 69 -53.94 27.74 16.00
CA ALA A 69 -54.86 28.84 16.23
C ALA A 69 -54.15 30.20 16.40
N LEU A 70 -52.83 30.30 16.21
CA LEU A 70 -52.05 31.52 16.40
C LEU A 70 -52.19 32.16 17.81
N ALA A 71 -52.45 31.36 18.84
CA ALA A 71 -52.56 31.79 20.23
C ALA A 71 -51.15 31.87 20.86
N HIS A 72 -50.39 32.91 20.51
CA HIS A 72 -48.96 33.03 20.82
C HIS A 72 -48.63 32.93 22.32
N ASP A 73 -49.31 33.68 23.19
CA ASP A 73 -49.01 33.68 24.63
C ASP A 73 -49.19 32.31 25.27
N LEU A 74 -50.25 31.60 24.89
CA LEU A 74 -50.49 30.23 25.34
C LEU A 74 -49.39 29.29 24.82
N ALA A 75 -49.01 29.42 23.54
CA ALA A 75 -47.94 28.60 22.96
C ALA A 75 -46.63 28.76 23.73
N VAL A 76 -46.24 30.00 24.08
CA VAL A 76 -45.03 30.29 24.87
C VAL A 76 -45.11 29.62 26.25
N VAL A 77 -46.21 29.78 26.99
CA VAL A 77 -46.36 29.20 28.34
C VAL A 77 -46.29 27.68 28.30
N VAL A 78 -46.99 27.05 27.36
CA VAL A 78 -47.01 25.59 27.21
C VAL A 78 -45.64 25.06 26.81
N GLU A 79 -44.94 25.72 25.87
CA GLU A 79 -43.60 25.33 25.44
C GLU A 79 -42.58 25.42 26.59
N LYS A 80 -42.64 26.48 27.41
CA LYS A 80 -41.76 26.61 28.58
C LYS A 80 -41.96 25.47 29.58
N ARG A 81 -43.22 25.18 29.95
CA ARG A 81 -43.53 24.07 30.87
C ARG A 81 -43.14 22.71 30.28
N ALA A 82 -43.38 22.49 28.98
CA ALA A 82 -42.98 21.26 28.29
C ALA A 82 -41.45 21.10 28.29
N THR A 83 -40.73 22.20 28.07
CA THR A 83 -39.27 22.23 28.11
C THR A 83 -38.74 21.87 29.50
N ASP A 84 -39.25 22.49 30.57
CA ASP A 84 -38.79 22.21 31.93
C ASP A 84 -38.93 20.72 32.27
N LEU A 85 -40.08 20.13 31.93
CA LEU A 85 -40.34 18.71 32.13
C LEU A 85 -39.48 17.80 31.24
N ARG A 86 -39.22 18.22 29.99
CA ARG A 86 -38.37 17.46 29.07
C ARG A 86 -36.92 17.46 29.55
N VAL A 87 -36.36 18.62 29.87
CA VAL A 87 -34.99 18.74 30.41
C VAL A 87 -34.85 17.90 31.68
N ALA A 88 -35.80 18.01 32.62
CA ALA A 88 -35.79 17.18 33.83
C ALA A 88 -35.82 15.67 33.51
N SER A 89 -36.62 15.23 32.53
CA SER A 89 -36.69 13.82 32.12
C SER A 89 -35.43 13.31 31.42
N LEU A 90 -34.68 14.18 30.74
CA LEU A 90 -33.43 13.82 30.07
C LEU A 90 -32.27 13.73 31.07
N VAL A 91 -32.26 14.61 32.07
CA VAL A 91 -31.32 14.62 33.19
C VAL A 91 -31.51 13.39 34.09
N ASP A 92 -32.75 13.09 34.48
CA ASP A 92 -33.08 11.96 35.35
C ASP A 92 -34.15 11.06 34.68
N PRO A 93 -33.72 10.10 33.84
CA PRO A 93 -34.64 9.16 33.20
C PRO A 93 -35.41 8.29 34.19
N ALA A 94 -34.87 8.05 35.39
CA ALA A 94 -35.53 7.22 36.40
C ALA A 94 -36.79 7.90 36.95
N ARG A 95 -36.76 9.23 37.11
CA ARG A 95 -37.95 10.02 37.47
C ARG A 95 -39.00 10.10 36.37
N ALA A 96 -38.62 9.88 35.12
CA ALA A 96 -39.55 10.00 33.99
C ALA A 96 -40.57 8.85 33.92
N GLY A 97 -40.23 7.67 34.44
CA GLY A 97 -41.07 6.46 34.44
C GLY A 97 -41.29 5.84 33.05
N ARG A 98 -41.41 6.66 32.00
CA ARG A 98 -41.52 6.29 30.59
C ARG A 98 -40.54 7.12 29.77
N GLN A 99 -39.81 6.48 28.86
CA GLN A 99 -39.03 7.17 27.83
C GLN A 99 -39.98 7.68 26.73
N TYR A 100 -40.01 8.99 26.55
CA TYR A 100 -40.73 9.63 25.44
C TYR A 100 -39.79 9.78 24.25
N SER A 101 -40.23 9.35 23.07
CA SER A 101 -39.49 9.57 21.82
C SER A 101 -39.53 11.05 21.45
N ASP A 102 -38.55 11.50 20.65
CA ASP A 102 -38.51 12.89 20.18
C ASP A 102 -39.73 13.24 19.30
N ASP A 103 -40.36 12.25 18.66
CA ASP A 103 -41.59 12.43 17.89
C ASP A 103 -42.82 12.72 18.76
N GLU A 104 -42.82 12.27 20.02
CA GLU A 104 -43.94 12.48 20.95
C GLU A 104 -43.95 13.89 21.54
N ILE A 105 -42.79 14.56 21.59
CA ILE A 105 -42.61 15.87 22.21
C ILE A 105 -41.95 16.80 21.19
N PRO A 106 -42.74 17.54 20.40
CA PRO A 106 -42.19 18.40 19.37
C PRO A 106 -41.32 19.50 19.99
N PRO A 107 -40.25 19.93 19.29
CA PRO A 107 -39.39 21.00 19.77
C PRO A 107 -40.16 22.33 19.87
N PRO A 108 -39.72 23.25 20.77
CA PRO A 108 -40.33 24.57 20.89
C PRO A 108 -40.20 25.35 19.57
N ARG A 109 -41.32 25.93 19.12
CA ARG A 109 -41.41 26.66 17.85
C ARG A 109 -41.43 28.17 18.05
N THR A 110 -41.81 28.67 19.23
CA THR A 110 -41.72 30.11 19.52
C THR A 110 -40.26 30.51 19.77
N PRO A 111 -39.84 31.74 19.40
CA PRO A 111 -38.54 32.27 19.77
C PRO A 111 -38.30 32.25 21.29
N GLU A 112 -39.31 32.59 22.08
CA GLU A 112 -39.28 32.64 23.54
C GLU A 112 -39.15 31.23 24.14
N GLY A 113 -39.86 30.25 23.59
CA GLY A 113 -39.75 28.85 23.95
C GLY A 113 -38.36 28.29 23.67
N ARG A 114 -37.76 28.60 22.51
CA ARG A 114 -36.38 28.22 22.18
C ARG A 114 -35.34 28.88 23.09
N ALA A 115 -35.52 30.17 23.40
CA ALA A 115 -34.63 30.88 24.31
C ALA A 115 -34.68 30.28 25.73
N HIS A 116 -35.88 30.00 26.24
CA HIS A 116 -36.07 29.31 27.52
C HIS A 116 -35.47 27.91 27.50
N ALA A 117 -35.65 27.15 26.42
CA ALA A 117 -35.05 25.83 26.26
C ALA A 117 -33.52 25.86 26.30
N ALA A 118 -32.91 26.81 25.59
CA ALA A 118 -31.47 27.01 25.64
C ALA A 118 -30.98 27.36 27.05
N GLU A 119 -31.70 28.21 27.78
CA GLU A 119 -31.39 28.59 29.16
C GLU A 119 -31.47 27.38 30.11
N GLN A 120 -32.54 26.58 30.03
CA GLN A 120 -32.70 25.39 30.88
C GLN A 120 -31.66 24.33 30.57
N CYS A 121 -31.33 24.08 29.30
CA CYS A 121 -30.20 23.24 28.91
C CYS A 121 -28.91 23.74 29.54
N GLY A 122 -28.61 25.05 29.40
CA GLY A 122 -27.44 25.67 30.00
C GLY A 122 -27.35 25.43 31.52
N ARG A 123 -28.44 25.68 32.24
CA ARG A 123 -28.53 25.42 33.70
C ARG A 123 -28.30 23.95 34.03
N ALA A 124 -28.90 23.02 33.28
CA ALA A 124 -28.72 21.60 33.47
C ALA A 124 -27.25 21.18 33.31
N PHE A 125 -26.55 21.69 32.30
CA PHE A 125 -25.13 21.39 32.11
C PHE A 125 -24.23 21.89 33.25
N TYR A 126 -24.55 23.01 33.89
CA TYR A 126 -23.84 23.48 35.09
C TYR A 126 -24.15 22.66 36.35
N GLY A 127 -25.30 21.99 36.40
CA GLY A 127 -25.77 21.19 37.52
C GLY A 127 -25.16 19.78 37.64
N GLN A 128 -23.94 19.55 37.11
CA GLN A 128 -23.23 18.26 37.20
C GLN A 128 -24.01 17.05 36.63
N VAL A 129 -24.54 17.19 35.42
CA VAL A 129 -25.14 16.05 34.70
C VAL A 129 -24.09 15.01 34.32
N ASP A 130 -24.45 13.73 34.41
CA ASP A 130 -23.59 12.66 33.89
C ASP A 130 -23.44 12.73 32.36
N SER A 131 -22.42 12.04 31.82
CA SER A 131 -22.11 12.04 30.38
C SER A 131 -23.28 11.57 29.51
N ALA A 132 -24.11 10.63 29.99
CA ALA A 132 -25.22 10.10 29.23
C ALA A 132 -26.39 11.10 29.17
N ALA A 133 -26.69 11.78 30.27
CA ALA A 133 -27.64 12.87 30.36
C ALA A 133 -27.22 14.07 29.51
N ALA A 134 -25.94 14.45 29.58
CA ALA A 134 -25.39 15.53 28.78
C ALA A 134 -25.55 15.25 27.27
N LEU A 135 -25.26 14.01 26.82
CA LEU A 135 -25.46 13.61 25.43
C LEU A 135 -26.92 13.70 24.99
N ARG A 136 -27.85 13.14 25.79
CA ARG A 136 -29.28 13.21 25.47
C ARG A 136 -29.79 14.65 25.37
N LEU A 137 -29.31 15.53 26.26
CA LEU A 137 -29.63 16.96 26.21
C LEU A 137 -29.07 17.62 24.94
N LEU A 138 -27.84 17.31 24.55
CA LEU A 138 -27.23 17.81 23.31
C LEU A 138 -27.95 17.30 22.06
N GLU A 139 -28.34 16.02 22.01
CA GLU A 139 -29.11 15.46 20.88
C GLU A 139 -30.47 16.14 20.74
N TRP A 140 -31.19 16.30 21.85
CA TRP A 140 -32.46 17.02 21.86
C TRP A 140 -32.29 18.50 21.45
N ALA A 141 -31.28 19.19 22.00
CA ALA A 141 -31.00 20.58 21.66
C ALA A 141 -30.62 20.76 20.19
N ALA A 142 -29.89 19.81 19.59
CA ALA A 142 -29.54 19.82 18.18
C ALA A 142 -30.79 19.63 17.30
N ALA A 143 -31.62 18.64 17.63
CA ALA A 143 -32.89 18.38 16.94
C ALA A 143 -33.85 19.58 17.02
N ALA A 144 -33.84 20.29 18.14
CA ALA A 144 -34.65 21.50 18.38
C ALA A 144 -34.03 22.79 17.79
N GLY A 145 -32.81 22.75 17.23
CA GLY A 145 -32.14 23.92 16.70
C GLY A 145 -31.88 25.02 17.74
N LEU A 146 -31.53 24.62 18.97
CA LEU A 146 -31.31 25.57 20.07
C LEU A 146 -29.97 26.30 19.94
N ALA A 147 -29.98 27.61 20.17
CA ALA A 147 -28.78 28.43 20.27
C ALA A 147 -28.20 28.36 21.69
N LEU A 148 -27.32 27.39 21.93
CA LEU A 148 -26.63 27.22 23.21
C LEU A 148 -25.43 28.19 23.33
N ASN A 149 -24.98 28.44 24.56
CA ASN A 149 -23.83 29.31 24.82
C ASN A 149 -22.54 28.72 24.19
N PRO A 150 -21.84 29.46 23.30
CA PRO A 150 -20.59 29.04 22.65
C PRO A 150 -19.53 28.48 23.62
N ALA A 151 -19.25 29.18 24.72
CA ALA A 151 -18.21 28.79 25.68
C ALA A 151 -18.59 27.57 26.52
N LEU A 152 -19.89 27.26 26.61
CA LEU A 152 -20.36 26.01 27.21
C LEU A 152 -20.20 24.85 26.23
N LEU A 153 -20.56 25.06 24.96
CA LEU A 153 -20.38 24.06 23.91
C LEU A 153 -18.90 23.69 23.76
N GLU A 154 -17.99 24.66 23.74
CA GLU A 154 -16.55 24.38 23.68
C GLU A 154 -16.09 23.50 24.86
N ARG A 155 -16.49 23.83 26.09
CA ARG A 155 -16.17 23.03 27.28
C ARG A 155 -16.76 21.62 27.25
N LEU A 156 -18.00 21.46 26.77
CA LEU A 156 -18.62 20.14 26.58
C LEU A 156 -17.92 19.37 25.45
N GLY A 157 -17.49 20.07 24.40
CA GLY A 157 -16.70 19.51 23.32
C GLY A 157 -15.43 18.86 23.84
N GLU A 158 -14.69 19.60 24.66
CA GLU A 158 -13.42 19.16 25.24
C GLU A 158 -13.59 18.04 26.26
N ARG A 159 -14.55 18.16 27.20
CA ARG A 159 -14.67 17.24 28.33
C ARG A 159 -15.53 16.00 28.07
N LEU A 160 -16.42 16.06 27.08
CA LEU A 160 -17.37 14.98 26.77
C LEU A 160 -17.14 14.40 25.37
N ILE A 161 -17.25 15.24 24.33
CA ILE A 161 -17.19 14.78 22.93
C ILE A 161 -15.79 14.28 22.56
N GLY A 162 -14.74 14.99 22.94
CA GLY A 162 -13.34 14.61 22.73
C GLY A 162 -13.02 13.21 23.25
N PRO A 163 -13.19 12.91 24.55
CA PRO A 163 -12.97 11.59 25.11
C PRO A 163 -13.80 10.50 24.42
N MET A 164 -15.04 10.80 24.04
CA MET A 164 -15.90 9.84 23.36
C MET A 164 -15.39 9.47 21.96
N VAL A 165 -14.97 10.45 21.16
CA VAL A 165 -14.42 10.15 19.82
C VAL A 165 -13.12 9.36 19.93
N VAL A 166 -12.28 9.67 20.93
CA VAL A 166 -11.05 8.93 21.25
C VAL A 166 -11.32 7.49 21.72
N ALA A 167 -12.43 7.27 22.44
CA ALA A 167 -12.84 5.94 22.89
C ALA A 167 -13.44 5.07 21.77
N ARG A 168 -14.04 5.68 20.73
CA ARG A 168 -14.77 4.98 19.66
C ARG A 168 -14.51 5.61 18.27
N PRO A 169 -13.28 5.52 17.75
CA PRO A 169 -12.86 6.24 16.53
C PRO A 169 -13.59 5.80 15.24
N ALA A 170 -13.98 4.52 15.14
CA ALA A 170 -14.60 3.96 13.93
C ALA A 170 -16.13 4.06 13.90
N GLY A 171 -16.77 4.45 15.02
CA GLY A 171 -18.23 4.51 15.10
C GLY A 171 -18.73 5.85 14.60
N GLY A 172 -19.56 5.87 13.55
CA GLY A 172 -20.38 7.02 13.13
C GLY A 172 -21.36 7.40 14.23
N SER A 173 -20.83 8.03 15.27
CA SER A 173 -21.42 8.10 16.59
C SER A 173 -22.29 9.34 16.74
N ALA A 174 -23.05 9.40 17.84
CA ALA A 174 -23.72 10.63 18.25
C ALA A 174 -22.74 11.82 18.30
N ALA A 175 -21.48 11.59 18.70
CA ALA A 175 -20.46 12.62 18.79
C ALA A 175 -20.20 13.32 17.43
N ASP A 176 -20.17 12.56 16.32
CA ASP A 176 -19.92 13.12 14.99
C ASP A 176 -21.07 14.02 14.53
N ARG A 177 -22.31 13.56 14.74
CA ARG A 177 -23.52 14.35 14.41
C ARG A 177 -23.57 15.64 15.24
N LEU A 178 -23.29 15.53 16.54
CA LEU A 178 -23.30 16.68 17.45
C LEU A 178 -22.19 17.68 17.11
N ALA A 179 -20.98 17.23 16.81
CA ALA A 179 -19.87 18.08 16.36
C ALA A 179 -20.14 18.71 14.97
N GLY A 180 -20.98 18.08 14.14
CA GLY A 180 -21.48 18.67 12.91
C GLY A 180 -22.51 19.79 13.14
N ALA A 181 -23.33 19.67 14.19
CA ALA A 181 -24.38 20.63 14.53
C ALA A 181 -23.83 21.96 15.09
N TRP A 182 -22.73 21.91 15.84
CA TRP A 182 -22.12 23.11 16.45
C TRP A 182 -20.60 23.16 16.25
N PRO A 183 -20.08 24.16 15.51
CA PRO A 183 -18.65 24.37 15.35
C PRO A 183 -17.89 24.54 16.67
N GLU A 184 -18.49 25.16 17.69
CA GLU A 184 -17.89 25.39 19.01
C GLU A 184 -17.70 24.07 19.78
N LEU A 185 -18.69 23.17 19.70
CA LEU A 185 -18.59 21.83 20.27
C LEU A 185 -17.47 21.03 19.60
N ARG A 186 -17.34 21.15 18.27
CA ARG A 186 -16.22 20.56 17.52
C ARG A 186 -14.88 21.17 17.92
N ALA A 187 -14.79 22.50 18.08
CA ALA A 187 -13.57 23.18 18.49
C ALA A 187 -13.05 22.64 19.83
N GLY A 188 -13.94 22.48 20.83
CA GLY A 188 -13.59 21.86 22.10
C GLY A 188 -13.07 20.42 21.95
N ALA A 189 -13.75 19.60 21.14
CA ALA A 189 -13.29 18.23 20.87
C ALA A 189 -11.91 18.20 20.20
N LEU A 190 -11.60 19.18 19.33
CA LEU A 190 -10.27 19.32 18.74
C LEU A 190 -9.22 19.75 19.75
N THR A 191 -9.55 20.59 20.73
CA THR A 191 -8.66 20.91 21.86
C THR A 191 -8.27 19.64 22.63
N HIS A 192 -9.23 18.79 22.95
CA HIS A 192 -8.94 17.49 23.60
C HIS A 192 -8.08 16.59 22.71
N LEU A 193 -8.41 16.47 21.41
CA LEU A 193 -7.62 15.67 20.47
C LEU A 193 -6.21 16.22 20.28
N ALA A 194 -6.00 17.53 20.38
CA ALA A 194 -4.66 18.12 20.32
C ALA A 194 -3.80 17.66 21.51
N ALA A 195 -4.36 17.60 22.72
CA ALA A 195 -3.68 17.03 23.88
C ALA A 195 -3.37 15.53 23.69
N VAL A 196 -4.35 14.75 23.20
CA VAL A 196 -4.15 13.32 22.89
C VAL A 196 -3.10 13.12 21.79
N ALA A 197 -2.98 14.03 20.82
CA ALA A 197 -2.00 13.96 19.75
C ALA A 197 -0.55 14.12 20.24
N GLU A 198 -0.34 14.85 21.35
CA GLU A 198 0.97 14.99 21.98
C GLU A 198 1.41 13.72 22.71
N GLU A 199 0.44 12.92 23.19
CA GLU A 199 0.68 11.66 23.90
C GLU A 199 0.69 10.44 22.97
N SER A 200 -0.25 10.38 22.03
CA SER A 200 -0.50 9.24 21.14
C SER A 200 -0.94 9.69 19.74
N LEU A 201 0.05 9.73 18.84
CA LEU A 201 -0.20 10.00 17.41
C LEU A 201 -1.12 8.94 16.78
N GLU A 202 -0.89 7.66 17.07
CA GLU A 202 -1.65 6.54 16.51
C GLU A 202 -3.15 6.67 16.80
N ARG A 203 -3.52 6.91 18.06
CA ARG A 203 -4.92 7.03 18.47
C ARG A 203 -5.59 8.24 17.83
N THR A 204 -4.88 9.35 17.74
CA THR A 204 -5.38 10.56 17.07
C THR A 204 -5.58 10.34 15.57
N VAL A 205 -4.64 9.66 14.91
CA VAL A 205 -4.75 9.30 13.49
C VAL A 205 -5.94 8.38 13.26
N GLU A 206 -6.22 7.43 14.17
CA GLU A 206 -7.39 6.56 14.08
C GLU A 206 -8.70 7.37 14.13
N VAL A 207 -8.84 8.30 15.07
CA VAL A 207 -10.01 9.21 15.16
C VAL A 207 -10.15 10.05 13.90
N LEU A 208 -9.04 10.64 13.42
CA LEU A 208 -9.04 11.49 12.24
C LEU A 208 -9.22 10.71 10.92
N SER A 209 -9.04 9.39 10.95
CA SER A 209 -9.37 8.51 9.83
C SER A 209 -10.85 8.09 9.83
N GLY A 210 -11.58 8.38 10.91
CA GLY A 210 -13.01 8.09 11.07
C GLY A 210 -13.93 9.22 10.58
N PRO A 211 -15.25 9.08 10.79
CA PRO A 211 -16.25 10.07 10.39
C PRO A 211 -16.04 11.45 11.02
N PHE A 212 -15.62 11.51 12.29
CA PHE A 212 -15.25 12.76 12.96
C PHE A 212 -14.22 13.56 12.15
N GLY A 213 -13.13 12.89 11.75
CA GLY A 213 -12.01 13.49 11.02
C GLY A 213 -12.37 14.07 9.67
N GLN A 214 -13.38 13.51 8.99
CA GLN A 214 -13.87 14.01 7.70
C GLN A 214 -14.48 15.42 7.81
N GLY A 215 -15.06 15.75 8.97
CA GLY A 215 -15.61 17.07 9.26
C GLY A 215 -14.57 18.11 9.67
N VAL A 216 -13.35 17.68 10.04
CA VAL A 216 -12.28 18.60 10.44
C VAL A 216 -11.67 19.24 9.20
N THR A 217 -11.52 20.55 9.21
CA THR A 217 -10.89 21.34 8.13
C THR A 217 -9.41 21.63 8.42
N LYS A 218 -8.65 21.98 7.37
CA LYS A 218 -7.23 22.34 7.52
C LYS A 218 -7.06 23.57 8.41
N ALA A 219 -7.99 24.52 8.32
CA ALA A 219 -7.96 25.76 9.10
C ALA A 219 -8.16 25.48 10.59
N GLU A 220 -9.11 24.61 10.95
CA GLU A 220 -9.33 24.21 12.34
C GLU A 220 -8.09 23.54 12.93
N ALA A 221 -7.51 22.55 12.24
CA ALA A 221 -6.32 21.87 12.75
C ALA A 221 -5.06 22.75 12.79
N ALA A 222 -5.01 23.88 12.08
CA ALA A 222 -3.80 24.69 11.93
C ALA A 222 -3.29 25.29 13.25
N GLY A 223 -4.18 25.51 14.22
CA GLY A 223 -3.82 26.01 15.55
C GLY A 223 -3.00 25.04 16.40
N TRP A 224 -3.01 23.74 16.06
CA TRP A 224 -2.37 22.69 16.86
C TRP A 224 -1.39 21.87 16.01
N PRO A 225 -0.07 22.08 16.16
CA PRO A 225 0.93 21.43 15.31
C PRO A 225 0.86 19.90 15.31
N ALA A 226 0.63 19.27 16.47
CA ALA A 226 0.51 17.82 16.60
C ALA A 226 -0.74 17.28 15.88
N LEU A 227 -1.89 17.95 16.04
CA LEU A 227 -3.13 17.59 15.38
C LEU A 227 -3.07 17.77 13.87
N ALA A 228 -2.44 18.85 13.40
CA ALA A 228 -2.22 19.08 11.97
C ALA A 228 -1.30 18.03 11.35
N ASP A 229 -0.28 17.54 12.08
CA ASP A 229 0.57 16.45 11.63
C ASP A 229 -0.21 15.12 11.62
N ALA A 230 -1.00 14.82 12.65
CA ALA A 230 -1.88 13.64 12.71
C ALA A 230 -2.90 13.62 11.56
N ARG A 231 -3.51 14.77 11.24
CA ARG A 231 -4.42 14.93 10.10
C ARG A 231 -3.74 14.61 8.77
N LEU A 232 -2.50 15.08 8.56
CA LEU A 232 -1.74 14.76 7.35
C LEU A 232 -1.50 13.25 7.24
N VAL A 233 -1.12 12.59 8.34
CA VAL A 233 -0.93 11.13 8.38
C VAL A 233 -2.24 10.39 8.07
N ALA A 234 -3.36 10.78 8.67
CA ALA A 234 -4.67 10.21 8.39
C ALA A 234 -5.06 10.37 6.90
N GLN A 235 -4.80 11.54 6.30
CA GLN A 235 -5.01 11.77 4.87
C GLN A 235 -4.16 10.83 4.00
N GLY A 236 -2.86 10.68 4.31
CA GLY A 236 -1.97 9.77 3.57
C GLY A 236 -2.36 8.30 3.74
N ARG A 237 -2.95 7.93 4.88
CA ARG A 237 -3.47 6.58 5.10
C ARG A 237 -4.65 6.26 4.19
N HIS A 238 -5.56 7.21 3.98
CA HIS A 238 -6.70 7.04 3.07
C HIS A 238 -6.32 7.11 1.59
N ALA A 239 -5.41 8.02 1.23
CA ALA A 239 -4.94 8.20 -0.15
C ALA A 239 -3.55 7.57 -0.31
N GLY A 240 -3.52 6.26 -0.56
CA GLY A 240 -2.27 5.49 -0.59
C GLY A 240 -1.22 6.00 -1.58
N ASP A 241 -1.65 6.61 -2.68
CA ASP A 241 -0.82 7.25 -3.71
C ASP A 241 -0.18 8.58 -3.25
N GLN A 242 -0.73 9.23 -2.21
CA GLN A 242 -0.27 10.50 -1.63
C GLN A 242 0.64 10.34 -0.42
N ARG A 243 0.98 9.10 0.00
CA ARG A 243 1.79 8.87 1.21
C ARG A 243 3.14 9.57 1.18
N VAL A 244 3.81 9.57 0.03
CA VAL A 244 5.10 10.23 -0.13
C VAL A 244 4.96 11.75 -0.06
N ASP A 245 3.95 12.31 -0.72
CA ASP A 245 3.66 13.76 -0.67
C ASP A 245 3.35 14.22 0.77
N VAL A 246 2.62 13.40 1.52
CA VAL A 246 2.33 13.62 2.94
C VAL A 246 3.61 13.58 3.78
N LEU A 247 4.47 12.59 3.57
CA LEU A 247 5.76 12.48 4.27
C LEU A 247 6.65 13.71 4.00
N ALA A 248 6.73 14.16 2.75
CA ALA A 248 7.47 15.36 2.36
C ALA A 248 6.92 16.63 3.04
N ARG A 249 5.59 16.79 3.10
CA ARG A 249 4.97 17.92 3.83
C ARG A 249 5.25 17.87 5.32
N LEU A 250 5.20 16.70 5.94
CA LEU A 250 5.54 16.51 7.36
C LEU A 250 7.00 16.87 7.64
N ALA A 251 7.92 16.40 6.79
CA ALA A 251 9.33 16.72 6.87
C ALA A 251 9.57 18.23 6.76
N ALA A 252 9.03 18.89 5.74
CA ALA A 252 9.16 20.33 5.53
C ALA A 252 8.60 21.14 6.71
N ARG A 253 7.41 20.77 7.22
CA ARG A 253 6.79 21.43 8.38
C ARG A 253 7.66 21.33 9.63
N ARG A 254 8.25 20.17 9.88
CA ARG A 254 9.06 19.92 11.09
C ARG A 254 10.43 20.58 11.00
N LEU A 255 11.06 20.58 9.82
CA LEU A 255 12.31 21.31 9.58
C LEU A 255 12.13 22.83 9.70
N ALA A 256 10.96 23.36 9.33
CA ALA A 256 10.65 24.78 9.44
C ALA A 256 10.37 25.27 10.87
N ARG A 257 10.18 24.38 11.87
CA ARG A 257 9.94 24.78 13.26
C ARG A 257 11.25 25.24 13.90
N PRO A 258 11.40 26.52 14.28
CA PRO A 258 12.62 26.99 14.90
C PRO A 258 12.83 26.33 16.27
N GLY A 259 13.89 25.56 16.41
CA GLY A 259 14.60 25.40 17.69
C GLY A 259 13.96 24.58 18.80
N GLY A 260 13.21 23.50 18.50
CA GLY A 260 13.14 22.28 19.33
C GLY A 260 13.06 22.42 20.86
N ALA A 261 12.42 23.48 21.39
CA ALA A 261 12.05 23.49 22.79
C ALA A 261 10.91 22.47 22.90
N PRO A 262 11.08 21.36 23.66
CA PRO A 262 9.94 20.51 23.95
C PRO A 262 8.87 21.43 24.52
N ALA A 263 7.67 21.38 23.93
CA ALA A 263 6.52 22.05 24.51
C ALA A 263 6.54 21.66 25.98
N ARG A 264 6.87 22.61 26.86
CA ARG A 264 6.71 22.41 28.30
C ARG A 264 5.23 22.19 28.43
N GLY A 265 4.83 20.92 28.53
CA GLY A 265 3.49 20.55 28.94
C GLY A 265 3.25 21.35 30.21
N GLY A 266 2.43 22.40 30.10
CA GLY A 266 1.78 22.95 31.25
C GLY A 266 0.99 21.78 31.78
N ALA A 267 1.50 21.16 32.85
CA ALA A 267 0.80 20.12 33.55
C ALA A 267 -0.58 20.72 33.87
N VAL A 268 -1.58 20.28 33.12
CA VAL A 268 -2.97 20.46 33.51
C VAL A 268 -3.06 19.65 34.80
N ASP A 269 -3.18 20.37 35.90
CA ASP A 269 -3.31 19.81 37.24
C ASP A 269 -4.49 18.81 37.20
N PRO A 270 -4.28 17.50 37.42
CA PRO A 270 -5.36 16.52 37.37
C PRO A 270 -6.30 16.62 38.60
N GLY A 271 -6.29 17.74 39.32
CA GLY A 271 -7.07 18.03 40.51
C GLY A 271 -8.52 18.52 40.27
N ASP A 272 -8.90 18.91 39.05
CA ASP A 272 -10.29 19.32 38.74
C ASP A 272 -11.21 18.11 38.47
N THR A 273 -11.14 17.10 39.35
CA THR A 273 -12.32 16.30 39.66
C THR A 273 -13.35 17.24 40.28
N TRP A 274 -14.57 17.22 39.77
CA TRP A 274 -15.70 17.94 40.35
C TRP A 274 -15.68 17.82 41.87
N GLY A 275 -15.31 18.89 42.56
CA GLY A 275 -15.01 18.87 43.99
C GLY A 275 -16.24 18.56 44.83
N ASP A 276 -16.13 17.50 45.63
CA ASP A 276 -16.75 17.39 46.93
C ASP A 276 -16.19 18.51 47.84
N ASP A 277 -16.70 19.73 47.69
CA ASP A 277 -16.55 20.77 48.71
C ASP A 277 -17.55 20.49 49.85
N VAL A 278 -17.22 19.53 50.70
CA VAL A 278 -17.83 19.40 52.03
C VAL A 278 -17.14 20.38 52.96
N PRO A 279 -17.86 21.33 53.60
CA PRO A 279 -17.26 22.15 54.64
C PRO A 279 -17.18 21.32 55.91
N ALA A 280 -15.97 20.98 56.35
CA ALA A 280 -15.76 20.42 57.69
C ALA A 280 -14.68 21.18 58.43
N GLY A 281 -15.12 21.93 59.44
CA GLY A 281 -14.24 22.37 60.51
C GLY A 281 -13.75 21.20 61.38
N ALA A 282 -12.75 21.53 62.19
CA ALA A 282 -12.21 20.79 63.34
C ALA A 282 -11.04 19.80 63.11
N ARG A 283 -9.84 20.35 63.33
CA ARG A 283 -8.78 19.93 64.28
C ARG A 283 -8.28 18.47 64.27
N HIS A 284 -6.98 18.34 64.01
CA HIS A 284 -5.88 17.83 64.87
C HIS A 284 -4.72 17.44 63.92
N GLY A 285 -3.54 18.07 63.94
CA GLY A 285 -2.53 17.99 65.00
C GLY A 285 -1.60 16.80 64.74
N GLY A 286 -0.45 17.00 64.08
CA GLY A 286 0.48 15.89 63.81
C GLY A 286 1.79 16.23 63.08
N ALA A 287 2.81 16.56 63.87
CA ALA A 287 4.23 16.23 63.72
C ALA A 287 4.94 16.30 62.34
N ARG A 288 5.75 17.37 62.25
CA ARG A 288 7.10 17.48 61.69
C ARG A 288 7.84 16.14 61.44
N HIS A 289 8.37 15.97 60.23
CA HIS A 289 9.71 15.39 60.03
C HIS A 289 10.40 16.04 58.83
N SER A 290 11.34 16.93 59.14
CA SER A 290 12.33 17.47 58.23
C SER A 290 13.47 16.45 58.09
N GLY A 291 13.74 16.00 56.87
CA GLY A 291 14.92 15.22 56.53
C GLY A 291 15.70 15.92 55.41
N PRO A 292 17.02 16.17 55.54
CA PRO A 292 17.80 16.87 54.54
C PRO A 292 18.23 15.90 53.43
N SER A 293 17.74 16.12 52.22
CA SER A 293 18.18 15.33 51.07
C SER A 293 19.55 15.85 50.60
N ARG A 294 20.58 15.04 50.88
CA ARG A 294 21.97 15.23 50.42
C ARG A 294 22.04 15.17 48.90
N GLY A 295 22.81 16.11 48.33
CA GLY A 295 23.17 16.11 46.92
C GLY A 295 23.93 14.84 46.50
N GLY A 296 23.53 14.30 45.35
CA GLY A 296 24.26 13.28 44.61
C GLY A 296 24.87 13.88 43.34
N PRO A 297 26.11 13.49 42.97
CA PRO A 297 26.86 14.10 41.86
C PRO A 297 26.32 13.68 40.49
N GLY A 298 26.48 14.56 39.53
CA GLY A 298 25.95 14.44 38.17
C GLY A 298 26.48 13.22 37.42
N HIS A 299 25.55 12.35 37.04
CA HIS A 299 25.74 11.40 35.93
C HIS A 299 25.36 12.09 34.62
N GLY A 300 26.32 12.84 34.05
CA GLY A 300 26.28 13.30 32.67
C GLY A 300 26.62 12.16 31.71
N GLY A 301 25.82 11.09 31.71
CA GLY A 301 25.89 10.09 30.65
C GLY A 301 25.53 10.73 29.31
N PRO A 302 26.11 10.29 28.18
CA PRO A 302 25.71 10.77 26.86
C PRO A 302 24.20 10.58 26.75
N ARG A 303 23.45 11.68 26.72
CA ARG A 303 22.03 11.65 26.42
C ARG A 303 21.93 11.13 24.99
N HIS A 304 21.64 9.84 24.84
CA HIS A 304 21.16 9.33 23.58
C HIS A 304 19.97 10.20 23.19
N PRO A 305 19.97 10.75 21.96
CA PRO A 305 18.83 11.52 21.50
C PRO A 305 17.58 10.68 21.75
N GLY A 306 16.61 11.26 22.46
CA GLY A 306 15.38 10.56 22.76
C GLY A 306 14.70 10.20 21.43
N PRO A 307 13.85 9.17 21.38
CA PRO A 307 13.11 8.81 20.16
C PRO A 307 12.25 9.95 19.54
N ARG A 308 12.16 11.11 20.21
CA ARG A 308 11.50 12.34 19.76
C ARG A 308 12.41 13.32 18.98
N ASP A 309 13.70 13.03 18.82
CA ASP A 309 14.65 13.98 18.21
C ASP A 309 14.74 13.87 16.68
N PHE A 310 14.09 12.88 16.07
CA PHE A 310 14.07 12.73 14.62
C PHE A 310 12.92 13.52 13.98
N VAL A 311 13.20 14.15 12.84
CA VAL A 311 12.20 14.86 12.03
C VAL A 311 11.07 13.92 11.63
N LEU A 312 11.37 12.68 11.24
CA LEU A 312 10.41 11.64 10.88
C LEU A 312 10.60 10.40 11.77
N GLY A 313 9.73 10.24 12.76
CA GLY A 313 9.76 9.09 13.68
C GLY A 313 9.23 7.79 13.05
N ALA A 314 9.60 6.65 13.64
CA ALA A 314 9.19 5.32 13.17
C ALA A 314 7.66 5.13 13.18
N ASP A 315 6.97 5.74 14.14
CA ASP A 315 5.51 5.64 14.26
C ASP A 315 4.79 6.31 13.09
N VAL A 316 5.31 7.45 12.60
CA VAL A 316 4.78 8.13 11.40
C VAL A 316 4.88 7.21 10.19
N LEU A 317 6.03 6.54 10.02
CA LEU A 317 6.25 5.63 8.89
C LEU A 317 5.34 4.41 8.97
N ARG A 318 5.18 3.80 10.15
CA ARG A 318 4.28 2.66 10.36
C ARG A 318 2.81 3.01 10.12
N LEU A 319 2.38 4.22 10.50
CA LEU A 319 1.01 4.68 10.26
C LEU A 319 0.73 4.95 8.78
N LEU A 320 1.71 5.49 8.04
CA LEU A 320 1.57 5.71 6.59
C LEU A 320 1.68 4.41 5.78
N TRP A 321 2.56 3.50 6.18
CA TRP A 321 2.82 2.22 5.50
C TRP A 321 2.67 1.04 6.47
N PRO A 322 1.43 0.64 6.80
CA PRO A 322 1.19 -0.46 7.74
C PRO A 322 1.71 -1.82 7.24
N ALA A 323 1.87 -1.99 5.93
CA ALA A 323 2.38 -3.21 5.31
C ALA A 323 3.91 -3.40 5.45
N GLY A 324 4.61 -2.42 6.03
CA GLY A 324 6.07 -2.46 6.21
C GLY A 324 6.83 -1.55 5.24
N PRO A 325 8.09 -1.87 4.90
CA PRO A 325 9.02 -0.96 4.25
C PRO A 325 8.56 -0.54 2.85
N TRP A 326 9.13 0.55 2.35
CA TRP A 326 8.85 1.09 1.02
C TRP A 326 9.15 0.08 -0.09
N THR A 327 8.32 0.11 -1.13
CA THR A 327 8.71 -0.43 -2.42
C THR A 327 9.85 0.40 -3.02
N PRO A 328 10.64 -0.15 -3.97
CA PRO A 328 11.69 0.65 -4.61
C PRO A 328 11.19 1.94 -5.26
N ALA A 329 10.01 1.90 -5.90
CA ALA A 329 9.39 3.08 -6.50
C ALA A 329 9.03 4.16 -5.47
N GLU A 330 8.46 3.76 -4.32
CA GLU A 330 8.16 4.70 -3.22
C GLU A 330 9.45 5.28 -2.62
N ALA A 331 10.46 4.44 -2.37
CA ALA A 331 11.74 4.89 -1.83
C ALA A 331 12.43 5.92 -2.75
N ARG A 332 12.34 5.73 -4.07
CA ARG A 332 12.82 6.72 -5.06
C ARG A 332 12.06 8.04 -4.96
N ARG A 333 10.72 7.99 -4.92
CA ARG A 333 9.92 9.21 -4.72
C ARG A 333 10.27 9.91 -3.41
N VAL A 334 10.47 9.17 -2.32
CA VAL A 334 10.88 9.73 -1.04
C VAL A 334 12.23 10.43 -1.15
N LEU A 335 13.23 9.82 -1.79
CA LEU A 335 14.54 10.44 -2.03
C LEU A 335 14.45 11.72 -2.87
N ALA A 336 13.52 11.76 -3.83
CA ALA A 336 13.33 12.91 -4.71
C ALA A 336 12.57 14.06 -4.03
N GLU A 337 11.59 13.74 -3.18
CA GLU A 337 10.63 14.73 -2.65
C GLU A 337 10.93 15.17 -1.21
N VAL A 338 11.64 14.38 -0.41
CA VAL A 338 11.93 14.66 1.01
C VAL A 338 13.32 15.24 1.17
N ASP A 339 13.44 16.34 1.94
CA ASP A 339 14.73 16.94 2.27
C ASP A 339 15.66 15.89 2.91
N PRO A 340 16.90 15.70 2.42
CA PRO A 340 17.84 14.71 2.95
C PRO A 340 18.09 14.81 4.45
N ARG A 341 17.97 16.01 5.06
CA ARG A 341 18.12 16.22 6.50
C ARG A 341 16.99 15.55 7.30
N ALA A 342 15.80 15.40 6.72
CA ALA A 342 14.67 14.74 7.35
C ALA A 342 14.73 13.21 7.23
N LEU A 343 15.59 12.68 6.37
CA LEU A 343 15.72 11.24 6.16
C LEU A 343 16.57 10.53 7.23
N ALA A 344 17.16 11.25 8.18
CA ALA A 344 17.94 10.66 9.26
C ALA A 344 17.10 9.77 10.21
N GLY A 345 17.71 8.71 10.74
CA GLY A 345 17.07 7.79 11.69
C GLY A 345 16.15 6.76 11.01
N PRO A 346 14.89 6.58 11.47
CA PRO A 346 13.99 5.56 10.93
C PRO A 346 13.81 5.53 9.40
N PRO A 347 13.72 6.68 8.68
CA PRO A 347 13.61 6.66 7.22
C PRO A 347 14.83 6.02 6.53
N VAL A 348 16.05 6.18 7.07
CA VAL A 348 17.24 5.47 6.55
C VAL A 348 17.04 3.97 6.67
N THR A 349 16.60 3.45 7.81
CA THR A 349 16.36 2.01 7.99
C THR A 349 15.30 1.47 7.02
N TRP A 350 14.27 2.28 6.72
CA TRP A 350 13.27 1.92 5.71
C TRP A 350 13.85 1.89 4.30
N LEU A 351 14.72 2.84 3.96
CA LEU A 351 15.46 2.87 2.70
C LEU A 351 16.43 1.68 2.59
N GLU A 352 17.17 1.36 3.64
CA GLU A 352 18.08 0.21 3.71
C GLU A 352 17.31 -1.10 3.45
N ASN A 353 16.14 -1.25 4.09
CA ASN A 353 15.26 -2.38 3.84
C ASN A 353 14.77 -2.44 2.39
N ALA A 354 14.42 -1.30 1.77
CA ALA A 354 14.02 -1.26 0.36
C ALA A 354 15.17 -1.65 -0.59
N ILE A 355 16.42 -1.28 -0.26
CA ILE A 355 17.62 -1.61 -1.05
C ILE A 355 18.00 -3.09 -0.93
N ALA A 356 17.91 -3.63 0.29
CA ALA A 356 18.30 -4.99 0.63
C ALA A 356 17.19 -6.02 0.36
N ARG A 357 15.93 -5.59 0.23
CA ARG A 357 14.81 -6.50 -0.03
C ARG A 357 14.88 -7.05 -1.45
N GLU A 358 15.01 -8.36 -1.50
CA GLU A 358 14.81 -9.13 -2.72
C GLU A 358 13.43 -9.77 -2.66
N ASP A 359 12.63 -9.56 -3.70
CA ASP A 359 11.33 -10.19 -3.85
C ASP A 359 11.37 -11.09 -5.09
N PRO A 360 11.56 -12.41 -4.92
CA PRO A 360 11.67 -13.34 -6.05
C PRO A 360 10.38 -13.43 -6.87
N GLY A 361 9.25 -13.00 -6.30
CA GLY A 361 7.94 -12.99 -6.96
C GLY A 361 7.61 -11.67 -7.64
N ALA A 362 8.43 -10.63 -7.46
CA ALA A 362 8.16 -9.33 -8.03
C ALA A 362 8.45 -9.33 -9.54
N GLY A 363 7.49 -8.80 -10.32
CA GLY A 363 7.58 -8.79 -11.78
C GLY A 363 8.76 -7.99 -12.33
N ALA A 364 8.98 -8.07 -13.64
CA ALA A 364 10.12 -7.43 -14.30
C ALA A 364 10.29 -5.93 -13.95
N GLY A 365 9.22 -5.16 -13.72
CA GLY A 365 9.36 -3.75 -13.30
C GLY A 365 10.12 -3.54 -11.99
N TYR A 366 10.09 -4.50 -11.05
CA TYR A 366 10.66 -4.34 -9.71
C TYR A 366 12.18 -4.17 -9.70
N LEU A 367 12.95 -5.05 -10.36
CA LEU A 367 14.43 -4.91 -10.31
C LEU A 367 14.92 -3.66 -11.06
N ASP A 368 14.10 -3.06 -11.93
CA ASP A 368 14.47 -1.88 -12.73
C ASP A 368 14.30 -0.65 -11.85
N GLU A 369 13.20 -0.62 -11.09
CA GLU A 369 12.99 0.35 -10.02
C GLU A 369 14.03 0.20 -8.91
N LEU A 370 14.43 -1.02 -8.54
CA LEU A 370 15.48 -1.27 -7.56
C LEU A 370 16.87 -0.83 -8.07
N ASP A 371 17.21 -1.11 -9.33
CA ASP A 371 18.45 -0.63 -9.95
C ASP A 371 18.49 0.90 -9.97
N ARG A 372 17.39 1.54 -10.37
CA ARG A 372 17.27 3.02 -10.37
C ARG A 372 17.39 3.58 -8.96
N LEU A 373 16.73 2.96 -7.98
CA LEU A 373 16.86 3.34 -6.57
C LEU A 373 18.31 3.31 -6.12
N ARG A 374 19.02 2.20 -6.38
CA ARG A 374 20.42 2.05 -5.99
C ARG A 374 21.32 3.13 -6.61
N GLN A 375 21.07 3.50 -7.87
CA GLN A 375 21.80 4.57 -8.55
C GLN A 375 21.52 5.96 -7.95
N GLU A 376 20.25 6.27 -7.69
CA GLU A 376 19.84 7.55 -7.08
C GLU A 376 20.38 7.69 -5.66
N VAL A 377 20.34 6.61 -4.89
CA VAL A 377 20.93 6.54 -3.55
C VAL A 377 22.44 6.77 -3.62
N ALA A 378 23.15 6.09 -4.51
CA ALA A 378 24.60 6.24 -4.65
C ALA A 378 25.03 7.68 -4.98
N ALA A 379 24.17 8.43 -5.69
CA ALA A 379 24.39 9.84 -6.03
C ALA A 379 23.93 10.82 -4.94
N SER A 380 23.21 10.36 -3.92
CA SER A 380 22.60 11.19 -2.88
C SER A 380 23.50 11.31 -1.63
N PRO A 381 23.45 12.45 -0.90
CA PRO A 381 24.11 12.57 0.40
C PRO A 381 23.70 11.51 1.43
N VAL A 382 22.50 10.92 1.27
CA VAL A 382 21.98 9.86 2.15
C VAL A 382 22.84 8.59 2.10
N ALA A 383 23.60 8.35 1.02
CA ALA A 383 24.51 7.20 0.93
C ALA A 383 25.49 7.11 2.10
N ALA A 384 25.96 8.25 2.63
CA ALA A 384 26.88 8.31 3.75
C ALA A 384 26.25 7.89 5.10
N SER A 385 24.92 7.85 5.17
CA SER A 385 24.17 7.42 6.36
C SER A 385 23.74 5.96 6.31
N LEU A 386 23.94 5.27 5.18
CA LEU A 386 23.64 3.85 5.07
C LEU A 386 24.65 3.01 5.85
N THR A 387 24.18 1.88 6.35
CA THR A 387 24.94 0.91 7.13
C THR A 387 24.71 -0.52 6.64
N GLY A 388 25.55 -1.45 7.10
CA GLY A 388 25.39 -2.89 6.87
C GLY A 388 25.24 -3.29 5.39
N ALA A 389 24.33 -4.21 5.13
CA ALA A 389 24.15 -4.81 3.80
C ALA A 389 23.76 -3.78 2.72
N ALA A 390 22.96 -2.77 3.06
CA ALA A 390 22.56 -1.75 2.09
C ALA A 390 23.76 -0.91 1.62
N ALA A 391 24.62 -0.48 2.54
CA ALA A 391 25.84 0.24 2.20
C ALA A 391 26.78 -0.60 1.32
N GLU A 392 26.95 -1.88 1.63
CA GLU A 392 27.75 -2.82 0.82
C GLU A 392 27.18 -3.01 -0.59
N ILE A 393 25.85 -3.17 -0.73
CA ILE A 393 25.17 -3.29 -2.02
C ILE A 393 25.39 -2.04 -2.87
N ILE A 394 25.24 -0.85 -2.29
CA ILE A 394 25.43 0.43 -2.99
C ILE A 394 26.90 0.59 -3.42
N ALA A 395 27.85 0.35 -2.51
CA ALA A 395 29.27 0.47 -2.81
C ALA A 395 29.72 -0.52 -3.91
N ARG A 396 29.27 -1.78 -3.85
CA ARG A 396 29.56 -2.80 -4.86
C ARG A 396 28.92 -2.46 -6.21
N GLY A 397 27.68 -1.97 -6.21
CA GLY A 397 27.00 -1.51 -7.42
C GLY A 397 27.75 -0.38 -8.11
N ALA A 398 28.17 0.63 -7.35
CA ALA A 398 28.96 1.76 -7.86
C ALA A 398 30.35 1.31 -8.36
N ASP A 399 31.00 0.35 -7.69
CA ASP A 399 32.26 -0.22 -8.16
C ASP A 399 32.09 -0.98 -9.49
N THR A 400 31.07 -1.83 -9.57
CA THR A 400 30.70 -2.54 -10.79
C THR A 400 30.39 -1.56 -11.92
N ASP A 401 29.64 -0.49 -11.67
CA ASP A 401 29.35 0.55 -12.67
C ASP A 401 30.62 1.21 -13.18
N ARG A 402 31.57 1.55 -12.29
CA ARG A 402 32.88 2.08 -12.70
C ARG A 402 33.68 1.09 -13.54
N ARG A 403 33.73 -0.18 -13.15
CA ARG A 403 34.43 -1.25 -13.89
C ARG A 403 33.81 -1.49 -15.27
N VAL A 404 32.48 -1.52 -15.36
CA VAL A 404 31.74 -1.65 -16.63
C VAL A 404 31.96 -0.44 -17.52
N ALA A 405 31.95 0.78 -16.98
CA ALA A 405 32.24 1.99 -17.74
C ALA A 405 33.69 2.03 -18.25
N ALA A 406 34.66 1.59 -17.45
CA ALA A 406 36.05 1.44 -17.88
C ALA A 406 36.20 0.37 -18.97
N ALA A 407 35.49 -0.76 -18.84
CA ALA A 407 35.49 -1.84 -19.81
C ALA A 407 34.77 -1.49 -21.12
N ALA A 408 33.80 -0.57 -21.08
CA ALA A 408 33.09 -0.08 -22.27
C ALA A 408 34.05 0.47 -23.34
N ARG A 409 35.17 1.08 -22.91
CA ARG A 409 36.22 1.59 -23.81
C ARG A 409 36.95 0.50 -24.58
N LYS A 410 36.90 -0.74 -24.10
CA LYS A 410 37.52 -1.94 -24.70
C LYS A 410 36.51 -2.79 -25.50
N GLY A 411 35.25 -2.37 -25.55
CA GLY A 411 34.18 -3.07 -26.27
C GLY A 411 33.31 -3.99 -25.39
N PRO A 412 32.23 -4.55 -25.98
CA PRO A 412 31.17 -5.22 -25.24
C PRO A 412 31.59 -6.54 -24.59
N ALA A 413 32.52 -7.29 -25.19
CA ALA A 413 33.06 -8.50 -24.56
C ALA A 413 33.77 -8.19 -23.23
N SER A 414 34.50 -7.07 -23.15
CA SER A 414 35.11 -6.63 -21.89
C SER A 414 34.07 -6.25 -20.84
N GLN A 415 32.96 -5.62 -21.24
CA GLN A 415 31.86 -5.31 -20.33
C GLN A 415 31.18 -6.58 -19.81
N ALA A 416 30.93 -7.55 -20.71
CA ALA A 416 30.37 -8.84 -20.37
C ALA A 416 31.27 -9.61 -19.40
N ALA A 417 32.58 -9.62 -19.62
CA ALA A 417 33.54 -10.25 -18.72
C ALA A 417 33.48 -9.66 -17.29
N VAL A 418 33.32 -8.33 -17.15
CA VAL A 418 33.14 -7.69 -15.85
C VAL A 418 31.84 -8.16 -15.18
N LEU A 419 30.72 -8.15 -15.92
CA LEU A 419 29.42 -8.55 -15.39
C LEU A 419 29.38 -10.05 -15.03
N VAL A 420 30.00 -10.91 -15.83
CA VAL A 420 30.10 -12.36 -15.56
C VAL A 420 30.95 -12.61 -14.32
N ALA A 421 32.11 -11.96 -14.20
CA ALA A 421 32.96 -12.09 -13.02
C ALA A 421 32.23 -11.66 -11.74
N GLU A 422 31.41 -10.60 -11.82
CA GLU A 422 30.56 -10.18 -10.70
C GLU A 422 29.48 -11.22 -10.38
N LEU A 423 28.77 -11.71 -11.40
CA LEU A 423 27.72 -12.73 -11.25
C LEU A 423 28.24 -14.05 -10.63
N ASP A 424 29.49 -14.40 -10.90
CA ASP A 424 30.14 -15.58 -10.33
C ASP A 424 30.51 -15.40 -8.85
N GLN A 425 30.82 -14.17 -8.42
CA GLN A 425 31.15 -13.82 -7.03
C GLN A 425 29.92 -13.68 -6.14
N LEU A 426 28.78 -13.29 -6.72
CA LEU A 426 27.53 -13.09 -6.00
C LEU A 426 26.90 -14.42 -5.53
N ARG A 427 26.19 -14.38 -4.40
CA ARG A 427 25.32 -15.49 -3.97
C ARG A 427 24.09 -15.53 -4.90
N SER A 428 23.44 -16.68 -5.02
CA SER A 428 22.35 -16.87 -5.99
C SER A 428 21.19 -15.87 -5.87
N ALA A 429 20.98 -15.30 -4.68
CA ALA A 429 19.93 -14.32 -4.41
C ALA A 429 20.25 -12.94 -5.06
N ASP A 430 21.49 -12.45 -4.92
CA ASP A 430 21.93 -11.12 -5.37
C ASP A 430 22.05 -10.95 -6.90
N ASN A 431 21.83 -12.02 -7.66
CA ASN A 431 22.17 -12.11 -9.08
C ASN A 431 21.26 -11.31 -10.00
N GLY A 432 20.03 -10.98 -9.57
CA GLY A 432 18.99 -10.44 -10.46
C GLY A 432 19.39 -9.15 -11.18
N SER A 433 19.95 -8.18 -10.46
CA SER A 433 20.38 -6.89 -11.04
C SER A 433 21.50 -7.03 -12.06
N VAL A 434 22.54 -7.82 -11.75
CA VAL A 434 23.68 -8.07 -12.65
C VAL A 434 23.22 -8.83 -13.89
N LEU A 435 22.33 -9.82 -13.72
CA LEU A 435 21.78 -10.59 -14.83
C LEU A 435 20.99 -9.71 -15.80
N ARG A 436 20.16 -8.80 -15.27
CA ARG A 436 19.41 -7.83 -16.08
C ARG A 436 20.29 -6.83 -16.80
N ARG A 437 21.43 -6.45 -16.21
CA ARG A 437 22.44 -5.63 -16.89
C ARG A 437 23.10 -6.42 -18.02
N LEU A 438 23.34 -7.71 -17.82
CA LEU A 438 23.87 -8.61 -18.84
C LEU A 438 22.87 -8.82 -20.00
N GLU A 439 21.59 -9.01 -19.70
CA GLU A 439 20.50 -9.03 -20.69
C GLU A 439 20.45 -7.75 -21.51
N ARG A 440 20.41 -6.58 -20.84
CA ARG A 440 20.43 -5.28 -21.52
C ARG A 440 21.68 -5.08 -22.38
N LEU A 441 22.83 -5.61 -21.94
CA LEU A 441 24.06 -5.56 -22.72
C LEU A 441 23.90 -6.39 -24.01
N VAL A 442 23.45 -7.64 -23.89
CA VAL A 442 23.22 -8.57 -25.01
C VAL A 442 22.17 -8.04 -25.99
N ASP A 443 21.05 -7.51 -25.49
CA ASP A 443 19.97 -6.98 -26.32
C ASP A 443 20.40 -5.74 -27.13
N LYS A 444 21.30 -4.92 -26.58
CA LYS A 444 21.84 -3.73 -27.27
C LYS A 444 22.96 -4.05 -28.26
N GLN A 445 23.57 -5.23 -28.20
CA GLN A 445 24.70 -5.55 -29.07
C GLN A 445 24.26 -5.89 -30.49
N SER A 446 25.13 -5.54 -31.44
CA SER A 446 25.06 -6.08 -32.79
C SER A 446 25.16 -7.61 -32.74
N PRO A 447 24.32 -8.36 -33.48
CA PRO A 447 24.40 -9.82 -33.53
C PRO A 447 25.81 -10.36 -33.82
N MET A 448 26.61 -9.61 -34.60
CA MET A 448 27.98 -9.97 -34.96
C MET A 448 28.94 -10.04 -33.76
N LEU A 449 28.67 -9.28 -32.69
CA LEU A 449 29.52 -9.23 -31.49
C LEU A 449 29.06 -10.20 -30.38
N LEU A 450 27.87 -10.79 -30.52
CA LEU A 450 27.34 -11.73 -29.54
C LEU A 450 28.20 -12.97 -29.28
N PRO A 451 28.85 -13.59 -30.29
CA PRO A 451 29.76 -14.70 -30.03
C PRO A 451 30.89 -14.33 -29.06
N GLU A 452 31.48 -13.14 -29.24
CA GLU A 452 32.55 -12.65 -28.35
C GLU A 452 32.03 -12.38 -26.94
N VAL A 453 30.80 -11.87 -26.81
CA VAL A 453 30.13 -11.66 -25.50
C VAL A 453 29.88 -13.00 -24.81
N PHE A 454 29.27 -13.97 -25.49
CA PHE A 454 28.99 -15.29 -24.90
C PHE A 454 30.25 -16.10 -24.62
N ALA A 455 31.34 -15.88 -25.37
CA ALA A 455 32.63 -16.49 -25.08
C ALA A 455 33.19 -16.10 -23.70
N THR A 456 32.75 -14.97 -23.12
CA THR A 456 33.16 -14.57 -21.76
C THR A 456 32.29 -15.18 -20.66
N PHE A 457 31.23 -15.91 -21.00
CA PHE A 457 30.29 -16.42 -20.00
C PHE A 457 30.86 -17.67 -19.34
N SER A 458 30.87 -17.67 -18.00
CA SER A 458 31.03 -18.89 -17.23
C SER A 458 29.81 -19.81 -17.45
N ALA A 459 29.95 -21.11 -17.17
CA ALA A 459 28.82 -22.04 -17.25
C ALA A 459 27.66 -21.62 -16.34
N ARG A 460 27.97 -21.02 -15.17
CA ARG A 460 26.99 -20.49 -14.23
C ARG A 460 26.27 -19.28 -14.81
N ALA A 461 27.01 -18.31 -15.35
CA ALA A 461 26.44 -17.11 -15.96
C ALA A 461 25.56 -17.44 -17.17
N LEU A 462 26.02 -18.36 -18.02
CA LEU A 462 25.23 -18.86 -19.15
C LEU A 462 23.94 -19.51 -18.67
N SER A 463 24.00 -20.44 -17.70
CA SER A 463 22.79 -21.07 -17.16
C SER A 463 21.82 -20.07 -16.53
N ALA A 464 22.31 -19.05 -15.83
CA ALA A 464 21.47 -18.01 -15.26
C ALA A 464 20.79 -17.17 -16.36
N TYR A 465 21.57 -16.74 -17.36
CA TYR A 465 21.07 -15.96 -18.49
C TYR A 465 20.01 -16.72 -19.29
N LEU A 466 20.28 -17.99 -19.62
CA LEU A 466 19.34 -18.82 -20.38
C LEU A 466 18.03 -19.07 -19.62
N ARG A 467 18.09 -19.27 -18.30
CA ARG A 467 16.87 -19.36 -17.47
C ARG A 467 16.06 -18.07 -17.47
N ALA A 468 16.71 -16.92 -17.42
CA ALA A 468 16.01 -15.64 -17.40
C ALA A 468 15.30 -15.35 -18.73
N VAL A 469 15.93 -15.66 -19.86
CA VAL A 469 15.33 -15.47 -21.19
C VAL A 469 14.39 -16.60 -21.64
N GLU A 470 14.31 -17.71 -20.89
CA GLU A 470 13.48 -18.87 -21.25
C GLU A 470 12.00 -18.48 -21.44
N ALA A 471 11.46 -17.66 -20.53
CA ALA A 471 10.07 -17.22 -20.59
C ALA A 471 9.76 -16.44 -21.89
N GLU A 472 10.73 -15.67 -22.38
CA GLU A 472 10.64 -14.90 -23.63
C GLU A 472 10.81 -15.76 -24.90
N LEU A 473 11.22 -17.01 -24.72
CA LEU A 473 11.40 -17.98 -25.81
C LEU A 473 10.35 -19.09 -25.77
N ARG A 474 9.35 -19.00 -24.88
CA ARG A 474 8.20 -19.92 -24.90
C ARG A 474 7.35 -19.69 -26.14
N PRO A 475 6.67 -20.74 -26.66
CA PRO A 475 5.85 -20.62 -27.87
C PRO A 475 4.83 -19.47 -27.85
N ASP A 476 4.28 -19.15 -26.67
CA ASP A 476 3.28 -18.08 -26.50
C ASP A 476 3.87 -16.66 -26.52
N HIS A 477 5.17 -16.51 -26.26
CA HIS A 477 5.87 -15.22 -26.14
C HIS A 477 7.07 -15.14 -27.08
N ALA A 478 7.07 -15.90 -28.17
CA ALA A 478 8.19 -16.17 -29.05
C ALA A 478 8.95 -14.92 -29.54
N ARG A 479 9.97 -14.47 -28.81
CA ARG A 479 10.89 -13.41 -29.25
C ARG A 479 11.82 -13.94 -30.36
N ILE A 480 11.36 -13.78 -31.59
CA ILE A 480 12.03 -14.27 -32.82
C ILE A 480 13.45 -13.68 -32.95
N ASP A 481 13.61 -12.40 -32.62
CA ASP A 481 14.89 -11.68 -32.68
C ASP A 481 15.92 -12.29 -31.73
N LEU A 482 15.50 -12.60 -30.50
CA LEU A 482 16.35 -13.21 -29.49
C LEU A 482 16.73 -14.64 -29.87
N ALA A 483 15.78 -15.45 -30.34
CA ALA A 483 16.05 -16.80 -30.83
C ALA A 483 17.08 -16.81 -31.98
N ALA A 484 16.92 -15.90 -32.96
CA ALA A 484 17.84 -15.75 -34.07
C ALA A 484 19.26 -15.37 -33.61
N ARG A 485 19.36 -14.42 -32.67
CA ARG A 485 20.62 -13.97 -32.07
C ARG A 485 21.35 -15.09 -31.31
N LEU A 486 20.62 -15.85 -30.48
CA LEU A 486 21.19 -16.98 -29.74
C LEU A 486 21.65 -18.10 -30.68
N TYR A 487 20.86 -18.38 -31.74
CA TYR A 487 21.26 -19.37 -32.73
C TYR A 487 22.49 -18.94 -33.52
N TYR A 488 22.59 -17.66 -33.89
CA TYR A 488 23.79 -17.13 -34.54
C TYR A 488 25.03 -17.22 -33.62
N ALA A 489 24.87 -16.89 -32.34
CA ALA A 489 25.94 -17.00 -31.36
C ALA A 489 26.47 -18.44 -31.24
N GLN A 490 25.59 -19.45 -31.10
CA GLN A 490 26.04 -20.84 -31.03
C GLN A 490 26.74 -21.30 -32.31
N TYR A 491 26.24 -20.88 -33.47
CA TYR A 491 26.79 -21.27 -34.78
C TYR A 491 28.25 -20.84 -34.90
N ARG A 492 28.56 -19.62 -34.48
CA ARG A 492 29.92 -19.08 -34.48
C ARG A 492 30.79 -19.78 -33.44
N LEU A 493 30.32 -19.88 -32.21
CA LEU A 493 31.07 -20.46 -31.08
C LEU A 493 31.46 -21.93 -31.32
N ARG A 494 30.59 -22.73 -31.94
CA ARG A 494 30.89 -24.15 -32.25
C ARG A 494 32.00 -24.36 -33.27
N ARG A 495 32.33 -23.34 -34.06
CA ARG A 495 33.37 -23.38 -35.09
C ARG A 495 34.70 -22.77 -34.63
N GLU A 496 34.73 -22.22 -33.43
CA GLU A 496 35.97 -21.71 -32.86
C GLU A 496 36.90 -22.85 -32.42
N ARG A 497 38.21 -22.56 -32.42
CA ARG A 497 39.23 -23.53 -32.02
C ARG A 497 39.20 -23.82 -30.52
N SER A 498 38.83 -22.83 -29.70
CA SER A 498 38.74 -22.97 -28.25
C SER A 498 37.75 -24.06 -27.85
N ARG A 499 38.16 -24.95 -26.94
CA ARG A 499 37.30 -26.02 -26.41
C ARG A 499 36.16 -25.46 -25.57
N GLU A 500 36.43 -24.39 -24.81
CA GLU A 500 35.44 -23.73 -23.95
C GLU A 500 34.35 -23.06 -24.79
N ASN A 501 34.74 -22.32 -25.83
CA ASN A 501 33.77 -21.66 -26.72
C ASN A 501 32.88 -22.68 -27.43
N ARG A 502 33.45 -23.81 -27.86
CA ARG A 502 32.66 -24.93 -28.41
C ARG A 502 31.69 -25.53 -27.40
N LYS A 503 32.08 -25.62 -26.12
CA LYS A 503 31.21 -26.08 -25.04
C LYS A 503 30.03 -25.11 -24.84
N THR A 504 30.30 -23.81 -24.70
CA THR A 504 29.27 -22.75 -24.62
C THR A 504 28.32 -22.82 -25.81
N GLY A 505 28.84 -22.99 -27.02
CA GLY A 505 28.04 -23.17 -28.23
C GLY A 505 27.15 -24.42 -28.18
N ASN A 506 27.64 -25.55 -27.68
CA ASN A 506 26.83 -26.76 -27.51
C ASN A 506 25.76 -26.60 -26.43
N ASP A 507 26.06 -25.91 -25.32
CA ASP A 507 25.10 -25.64 -24.25
C ASP A 507 23.94 -24.76 -24.76
N LEU A 508 24.25 -23.74 -25.57
CA LEU A 508 23.25 -22.93 -26.28
C LEU A 508 22.39 -23.77 -27.23
N VAL A 509 22.99 -24.70 -27.99
CA VAL A 509 22.22 -25.62 -28.86
C VAL A 509 21.28 -26.49 -28.05
N GLY A 510 21.74 -27.06 -26.94
CA GLY A 510 20.91 -27.90 -26.07
C GLY A 510 19.70 -27.14 -25.54
N PHE A 511 19.91 -25.90 -25.08
CA PHE A 511 18.84 -25.02 -24.62
C PHE A 511 17.85 -24.68 -25.75
N LEU A 512 18.35 -24.22 -26.91
CA LEU A 512 17.48 -23.86 -28.04
C LEU A 512 16.71 -25.06 -28.58
N LEU A 513 17.32 -26.26 -28.60
CA LEU A 513 16.65 -27.47 -29.05
C LEU A 513 15.45 -27.82 -28.17
N GLY A 514 15.58 -27.69 -26.86
CA GLY A 514 14.49 -27.95 -25.91
C GLY A 514 13.31 -27.00 -26.05
N LEU A 515 13.52 -25.77 -26.55
CA LEU A 515 12.46 -24.76 -26.68
C LEU A 515 11.89 -24.65 -28.09
N LEU A 516 12.75 -24.59 -29.11
CA LEU A 516 12.37 -24.28 -30.48
C LEU A 516 11.72 -25.47 -31.20
N VAL A 517 11.88 -26.70 -30.70
CA VAL A 517 11.25 -27.88 -31.32
C VAL A 517 9.72 -27.83 -31.27
N ASP A 518 9.17 -27.19 -30.23
CA ASP A 518 7.74 -27.03 -30.02
C ASP A 518 7.16 -25.80 -30.72
N TRP A 519 8.02 -24.96 -31.32
CA TRP A 519 7.56 -23.78 -32.04
C TRP A 519 6.87 -24.16 -33.34
N ARG A 520 5.83 -23.41 -33.70
CA ARG A 520 5.16 -23.55 -35.00
C ARG A 520 6.17 -23.35 -36.13
N PHE A 521 6.05 -24.17 -37.17
CA PHE A 521 6.95 -24.15 -38.32
C PHE A 521 7.02 -22.76 -39.01
N SER A 522 5.93 -22.00 -39.02
CA SER A 522 5.89 -20.62 -39.53
C SER A 522 6.75 -19.66 -38.71
N THR A 523 6.75 -19.80 -37.38
CA THR A 523 7.59 -19.01 -36.48
C THR A 523 9.06 -19.33 -36.72
N LEU A 524 9.40 -20.62 -36.84
CA LEU A 524 10.77 -21.05 -37.17
C LEU A 524 11.24 -20.54 -38.53
N LYS A 525 10.37 -20.44 -39.54
CA LYS A 525 10.70 -19.75 -40.80
C LYS A 525 11.05 -18.28 -40.62
N THR A 526 10.39 -17.61 -39.69
CA THR A 526 10.68 -16.20 -39.40
C THR A 526 12.03 -16.06 -38.67
N VAL A 527 12.35 -16.99 -37.76
CA VAL A 527 13.69 -17.09 -37.16
C VAL A 527 14.75 -17.34 -38.24
N GLU A 528 14.52 -18.24 -39.20
CA GLU A 528 15.42 -18.47 -40.34
C GLU A 528 15.68 -17.17 -41.12
N HIS A 529 14.62 -16.39 -41.38
CA HIS A 529 14.72 -15.12 -42.10
C HIS A 529 15.55 -14.10 -41.32
N GLU A 530 15.32 -13.96 -40.00
CA GLU A 530 16.11 -13.06 -39.16
C GLU A 530 17.58 -13.49 -39.07
N ILE A 531 17.86 -14.80 -38.98
CA ILE A 531 19.24 -15.30 -39.06
C ILE A 531 19.84 -14.99 -40.43
N HIS A 532 19.07 -15.10 -41.53
CA HIS A 532 19.56 -14.81 -42.88
C HIS A 532 20.00 -13.36 -43.05
N ARG A 533 19.33 -12.43 -42.36
CA ARG A 533 19.72 -11.01 -42.33
C ARG A 533 21.04 -10.78 -41.60
N ILE A 534 21.39 -11.66 -40.65
CA ILE A 534 22.65 -11.61 -39.91
C ILE A 534 23.76 -12.33 -40.69
N ASP A 535 23.55 -13.60 -41.04
CA ASP A 535 24.52 -14.46 -41.74
C ASP A 535 23.81 -15.57 -42.55
N ARG A 536 24.04 -15.59 -43.86
CA ARG A 536 23.41 -16.55 -44.78
C ARG A 536 23.83 -18.00 -44.51
N GLY A 537 25.07 -18.21 -44.09
CA GLY A 537 25.60 -19.54 -43.78
C GLY A 537 24.96 -20.10 -42.51
N ALA A 538 24.77 -19.26 -41.49
CA ALA A 538 24.04 -19.61 -40.27
C ALA A 538 22.58 -19.93 -40.58
N ALA A 539 21.93 -19.18 -41.47
CA ALA A 539 20.56 -19.44 -41.87
C ALA A 539 20.40 -20.77 -42.63
N LYS A 540 21.37 -21.13 -43.49
CA LYS A 540 21.38 -22.45 -44.14
C LYS A 540 21.46 -23.56 -43.08
N GLU A 541 22.38 -23.45 -42.12
CA GLU A 541 22.51 -24.45 -41.06
C GLU A 541 21.26 -24.51 -40.17
N PHE A 542 20.65 -23.37 -39.86
CA PHE A 542 19.38 -23.30 -39.12
C PHE A 542 18.24 -23.99 -39.87
N LYS A 543 18.13 -23.76 -41.18
CA LYS A 543 17.14 -24.41 -42.04
C LYS A 543 17.27 -25.94 -41.96
N ASP A 544 18.50 -26.44 -42.09
CA ASP A 544 18.79 -27.87 -42.03
C ASP A 544 18.46 -28.43 -40.64
N TRP A 545 18.87 -27.73 -39.58
CA TRP A 545 18.53 -28.07 -38.20
C TRP A 545 17.01 -28.10 -37.97
N ARG A 546 16.27 -27.09 -38.43
CA ARG A 546 14.81 -27.00 -38.30
C ARG A 546 14.13 -28.17 -39.00
N ASP A 547 14.52 -28.44 -40.24
CA ASP A 547 13.87 -29.48 -41.04
C ASP A 547 14.11 -30.88 -40.45
N VAL A 548 15.23 -31.10 -39.76
CA VAL A 548 15.53 -32.35 -39.02
C VAL A 548 14.78 -32.44 -37.69
N ASN A 549 14.78 -31.37 -36.88
CA ASN A 549 14.33 -31.46 -35.48
C ASN A 549 12.86 -31.07 -35.29
N ALA A 550 12.39 -30.03 -35.98
CA ALA A 550 11.03 -29.50 -35.85
C ALA A 550 10.16 -29.78 -37.09
N GLY A 551 10.74 -30.38 -38.13
CA GLY A 551 10.00 -30.82 -39.30
C GLY A 551 9.17 -32.07 -39.02
N GLY A 552 7.96 -32.14 -39.58
CA GLY A 552 7.20 -33.40 -39.63
C GLY A 552 8.03 -34.52 -40.28
N TRP A 553 7.68 -35.78 -39.97
CA TRP A 553 8.46 -36.98 -40.34
C TRP A 553 9.04 -36.97 -41.77
N MET A 554 8.23 -36.56 -42.76
CA MET A 554 8.66 -36.50 -44.17
C MET A 554 9.79 -35.47 -44.42
N ARG A 555 9.74 -34.29 -43.78
CA ARG A 555 10.79 -33.27 -43.91
C ARG A 555 12.08 -33.73 -43.26
N ARG A 556 11.98 -34.39 -42.11
CA ARG A 556 13.12 -34.98 -41.40
C ARG A 556 13.83 -36.00 -42.26
N GLN A 557 13.10 -36.96 -42.85
CA GLN A 557 13.67 -37.96 -43.76
C GLN A 557 14.37 -37.33 -44.98
N LEU A 558 13.75 -36.31 -45.59
CA LEU A 558 14.36 -35.61 -46.74
C LEU A 558 15.61 -34.84 -46.34
N ALA A 559 15.59 -34.16 -45.18
CA ALA A 559 16.74 -33.41 -44.67
C ALA A 559 17.90 -34.34 -44.30
N GLU A 560 17.63 -35.46 -43.61
CA GLU A 560 18.62 -36.49 -43.27
C GLU A 560 19.26 -37.09 -44.52
N ARG A 561 18.47 -37.43 -45.55
CA ARG A 561 19.00 -37.92 -46.83
C ARG A 561 19.88 -36.88 -47.52
N ARG A 562 19.44 -35.62 -47.59
CA ARG A 562 20.21 -34.53 -48.20
C ARG A 562 21.54 -34.30 -47.47
N LEU A 563 21.53 -34.25 -46.14
CA LEU A 563 22.74 -34.08 -45.33
C LEU A 563 23.72 -35.24 -45.50
N LYS A 564 23.21 -36.49 -45.56
CA LYS A 564 24.03 -37.67 -45.85
C LYS A 564 24.68 -37.59 -47.23
N ASN A 565 23.94 -37.15 -48.24
CA ASN A 565 24.48 -36.95 -49.59
C ASN A 565 25.56 -35.84 -49.60
N GLU A 566 25.30 -34.67 -48.99
CA GLU A 566 26.29 -33.59 -48.88
C GLU A 566 27.57 -34.06 -48.14
N GLU A 567 27.44 -34.89 -47.10
CA GLU A 567 28.58 -35.45 -46.38
C GLU A 567 29.39 -36.41 -47.25
N THR A 568 28.72 -37.30 -48.02
CA THR A 568 29.41 -38.19 -48.97
C THR A 568 30.15 -37.41 -50.05
N GLU A 569 29.56 -36.34 -50.58
CA GLU A 569 30.20 -35.46 -51.57
C GLU A 569 31.42 -34.74 -50.98
N ARG A 570 31.32 -34.24 -49.73
CA ARG A 570 32.45 -33.59 -49.04
C ARG A 570 33.60 -34.58 -48.77
N ARG A 571 33.29 -35.82 -48.36
CA ARG A 571 34.30 -36.87 -48.16
C ARG A 571 34.99 -37.22 -49.48
N ALA A 572 34.22 -37.42 -50.54
CA ALA A 572 34.77 -37.67 -51.88
C ALA A 572 35.65 -36.51 -52.37
N ALA A 573 35.23 -35.26 -52.17
CA ALA A 573 36.01 -34.08 -52.53
C ALA A 573 37.31 -33.94 -51.70
N HIS A 574 37.26 -34.25 -50.40
CA HIS A 574 38.45 -34.25 -49.54
C HIS A 574 39.42 -35.36 -49.93
N GLU A 575 38.93 -36.57 -50.21
CA GLU A 575 39.76 -37.67 -50.72
C GLU A 575 40.38 -37.34 -52.07
N ALA A 576 39.62 -36.73 -52.99
CA ALA A 576 40.13 -36.27 -54.27
C ALA A 576 41.24 -35.21 -54.09
N ARG A 577 41.07 -34.25 -53.17
CA ARG A 577 42.11 -33.27 -52.83
C ARG A 577 43.33 -33.91 -52.19
N ARG A 578 43.15 -34.89 -51.28
CA ARG A 578 44.26 -35.63 -50.66
C ARG A 578 45.05 -36.40 -51.71
N ARG A 579 44.37 -37.11 -52.62
CA ARG A 579 45.00 -37.81 -53.76
C ARG A 579 45.74 -36.84 -54.70
N ALA A 580 45.20 -35.65 -54.93
CA ALA A 580 45.87 -34.63 -55.74
C ALA A 580 47.07 -33.97 -55.04
N GLN A 581 47.13 -33.99 -53.70
CA GLN A 581 48.21 -33.41 -52.88
C GLN A 581 49.30 -34.41 -52.50
N GLU A 582 49.10 -35.71 -52.72
CA GLU A 582 50.16 -36.73 -52.67
C GLU A 582 50.87 -36.73 -54.03
N PRO A 583 51.97 -35.97 -54.24
CA PRO A 583 52.68 -35.98 -55.51
C PRO A 583 53.36 -37.35 -55.60
N GLY A 584 53.15 -38.05 -56.72
CA GLY A 584 53.53 -39.44 -56.95
C GLY A 584 54.80 -39.89 -56.23
N LYS A 585 54.61 -40.62 -55.14
CA LYS A 585 55.68 -41.44 -54.53
C LYS A 585 55.81 -42.81 -55.19
N ASP A 586 54.87 -43.17 -56.06
CA ASP A 586 54.84 -44.44 -56.74
C ASP A 586 55.15 -44.24 -58.21
N HIS A 587 56.43 -44.42 -58.57
CA HIS A 587 56.93 -45.15 -59.74
C HIS A 587 58.44 -44.89 -59.93
N ALA A 588 59.23 -45.39 -58.99
CA ALA A 588 60.60 -45.82 -59.24
C ALA A 588 60.71 -47.28 -58.78
N SER A 589 60.20 -48.20 -59.61
CA SER A 589 60.45 -49.63 -59.43
C SER A 589 60.86 -50.18 -60.79
N GLU A 590 62.15 -50.48 -60.86
CA GLU A 590 62.86 -51.11 -61.98
C GLU A 590 62.21 -52.45 -62.38
N PRO A 591 62.27 -52.83 -63.68
CA PRO A 591 61.85 -54.15 -64.11
C PRO A 591 63.00 -55.15 -63.91
N ARG A 592 62.77 -56.21 -63.12
CA ARG A 592 63.60 -57.43 -63.15
C ARG A 592 62.83 -58.57 -63.79
N ALA A 593 63.52 -59.21 -64.74
CA ALA A 593 63.12 -60.36 -65.54
C ALA A 593 63.39 -61.69 -64.81
N ASP A 594 62.98 -62.77 -65.50
CA ASP A 594 63.04 -64.21 -65.18
C ASP A 594 61.92 -64.78 -64.27
N GLY A 595 61.24 -65.88 -64.60
CA GLY A 595 61.44 -66.90 -65.65
C GLY A 595 61.35 -68.30 -65.04
N GLY A 596 60.42 -69.14 -65.51
CA GLY A 596 60.36 -70.60 -65.25
C GLY A 596 59.07 -71.08 -64.56
N ARG A 597 58.06 -71.59 -65.28
CA ARG A 597 57.84 -72.97 -65.80
C ARG A 597 57.59 -74.04 -64.72
N GLY A 598 56.40 -74.65 -64.76
CA GLY A 598 56.13 -75.94 -64.11
C GLY A 598 54.65 -76.37 -64.00
N ALA A 599 54.08 -76.87 -65.11
CA ALA A 599 53.06 -77.93 -65.29
C ALA A 599 51.71 -78.00 -64.47
N PRO A 600 50.56 -78.27 -65.14
CA PRO A 600 49.28 -78.71 -64.56
C PRO A 600 48.97 -80.19 -64.93
N PRO A 601 47.76 -80.78 -64.79
CA PRO A 601 46.56 -80.49 -63.97
C PRO A 601 46.04 -81.72 -63.16
N ARG A 602 45.09 -81.55 -62.24
CA ARG A 602 44.12 -82.62 -61.92
C ARG A 602 42.79 -82.08 -61.39
N ARG A 603 41.72 -82.64 -61.97
CA ARG A 603 40.29 -82.48 -61.64
C ARG A 603 40.01 -82.95 -60.21
N GLU A 604 39.02 -82.34 -59.56
CA GLU A 604 37.80 -82.99 -59.04
C GLU A 604 36.92 -81.96 -58.29
N ASP A 605 35.68 -81.86 -58.77
CA ASP A 605 34.45 -81.45 -58.06
C ASP A 605 33.73 -82.79 -57.73
N PRO A 606 32.73 -82.94 -56.82
CA PRO A 606 32.06 -82.01 -55.90
C PRO A 606 31.81 -82.57 -54.48
N GLY A 607 31.28 -81.76 -53.54
CA GLY A 607 30.60 -82.29 -52.34
C GLY A 607 30.53 -81.37 -51.10
N GLN A 608 29.33 -80.78 -50.88
CA GLN A 608 28.53 -80.58 -49.64
C GLN A 608 29.17 -80.70 -48.21
N PRO A 609 28.47 -80.35 -47.10
CA PRO A 609 27.54 -79.23 -46.79
C PRO A 609 27.73 -78.60 -45.36
N GLY A 610 27.26 -77.36 -45.15
CA GLY A 610 26.80 -76.76 -43.86
C GLY A 610 27.77 -76.66 -42.65
N PRO A 611 27.36 -76.07 -41.49
CA PRO A 611 26.11 -75.36 -41.19
C PRO A 611 26.30 -74.02 -40.42
N GLU A 612 25.17 -73.48 -39.95
CA GLU A 612 24.99 -72.66 -38.73
C GLU A 612 24.98 -71.11 -38.79
N ARG A 613 23.78 -70.60 -38.45
CA ARG A 613 23.50 -69.28 -37.86
C ARG A 613 24.04 -69.24 -36.41
N PRO A 614 24.09 -68.07 -35.75
CA PRO A 614 22.89 -67.62 -35.06
C PRO A 614 22.58 -66.13 -35.22
N ARG A 615 21.28 -65.83 -35.17
CA ARG A 615 20.70 -64.54 -34.81
C ARG A 615 20.94 -64.30 -33.32
N GLY A 616 21.29 -63.08 -32.95
CA GLY A 616 21.22 -62.58 -31.57
C GLY A 616 20.42 -61.28 -31.57
N ASP A 617 19.34 -61.28 -30.79
CA ASP A 617 18.46 -60.14 -30.51
C ASP A 617 19.13 -59.11 -29.59
N ARG A 618 18.91 -57.82 -29.87
CA ARG A 618 18.45 -56.79 -28.93
C ARG A 618 18.03 -55.52 -29.65
#